data_AF-A0A059BXB2-F1
#
_entry.id   AF-A0A059BXB2-F1
#
_cell.length_a   1.000
_cell.length_b   1.000
_cell.length_c   1.000
_cell.angle_alpha   90.00
_cell.angle_beta   90.00
_cell.angle_gamma   90.00
#
_symmetry.space_group_name_H-M   'P 1'
#
loop_
_entity.id
_entity.type
_entity.pdbx_description
1 polymer ?
#
loop_
_entity_poly.entity_id
_entity_poly.type
_entity_poly.pdbx_seq_one_letter_code
_entity_poly.pdbx_strand_id
1 'polypeptide(L)'
;MEEMELDGLIPYVGAGNCSSEIEAYGHGVDQILKKVNELEKRVSEVEQFHHDQSIKQLSISKGSARGKDERQISGLKKLQRDGCSREAAAAKRMQQLISQFGVILRQITQHKWAWPFLQPVDVKALGLHDYHKVIEKPMDFGTIRKRMEATDGTAYKNVQEICADVRLVFKNAMKYNDEKSEIHVMAKKLLGKFEEKWLPLHPKVAEEEKRLEQEEAEAQLDIQLAKDAANARMARKISNEICIWKSSGQLLFQSAGKSRQMKKERLQWPLINCQWRMSTRPWRLLPSMIQASNQRVI
;
A
#
# COMPACT_ATOMS: atom_id res chain seq x y z
N MET A 1 -25.13 -52.17 16.65
CA MET A 1 -26.47 -52.77 16.58
C MET A 1 -27.44 -51.62 16.61
N GLU A 2 -27.73 -51.09 15.44
CA GLU A 2 -28.88 -50.23 15.13
C GLU A 2 -28.98 -50.29 13.60
N GLU A 3 -29.93 -51.09 13.12
CA GLU A 3 -30.36 -51.13 11.72
C GLU A 3 -31.60 -50.24 11.56
N MET A 4 -31.90 -49.93 10.30
CA MET A 4 -33.11 -49.29 9.74
C MET A 4 -33.04 -47.75 9.74
N GLU A 5 -33.28 -47.03 8.66
CA GLU A 5 -33.87 -47.32 7.35
C GLU A 5 -33.57 -46.10 6.46
N LEU A 6 -33.10 -46.30 5.22
CA LEU A 6 -33.01 -45.24 4.22
C LEU A 6 -33.59 -45.77 2.90
N ASP A 7 -34.91 -45.96 2.91
CA ASP A 7 -35.71 -46.03 1.69
C ASP A 7 -36.02 -44.60 1.22
N GLY A 8 -35.60 -44.27 0.00
CA GLY A 8 -35.86 -42.94 -0.53
C GLY A 8 -35.28 -42.69 -1.92
N LEU A 9 -35.94 -43.27 -2.92
CA LEU A 9 -35.90 -42.91 -4.35
C LEU A 9 -34.52 -42.88 -5.01
N ILE A 10 -34.22 -43.93 -5.78
CA ILE A 10 -33.43 -43.81 -7.00
C ILE A 10 -34.37 -43.20 -8.06
N PRO A 11 -34.21 -41.93 -8.49
CA PRO A 11 -34.85 -41.47 -9.70
C PRO A 11 -34.05 -42.08 -10.85
N TYR A 12 -34.68 -43.00 -11.56
CA TYR A 12 -34.26 -43.47 -12.86
C TYR A 12 -34.02 -42.25 -13.78
N VAL A 13 -32.76 -41.83 -13.93
CA VAL A 13 -32.39 -40.78 -14.89
C VAL A 13 -32.46 -41.42 -16.26
N GLY A 14 -33.64 -41.31 -16.88
CA GLY A 14 -33.83 -41.56 -18.29
C GLY A 14 -32.85 -40.73 -19.11
N ALA A 15 -32.39 -41.31 -20.21
CA ALA A 15 -31.55 -40.65 -21.21
C ALA A 15 -32.29 -39.43 -21.80
N GLY A 16 -32.17 -38.29 -21.12
CA GLY A 16 -32.84 -37.04 -21.44
C GLY A 16 -31.83 -35.89 -21.51
N ASN A 17 -31.48 -35.54 -22.74
CA ASN A 17 -30.93 -34.24 -23.16
C ASN A 17 -29.57 -33.76 -22.59
N CYS A 18 -28.57 -34.66 -22.61
CA CYS A 18 -27.16 -34.34 -22.37
C CYS A 18 -26.60 -33.21 -23.29
N SER A 19 -27.26 -32.91 -24.42
CA SER A 19 -26.80 -31.87 -25.37
C SER A 19 -27.06 -30.44 -24.86
N SER A 20 -28.21 -30.19 -24.22
CA SER A 20 -28.62 -28.84 -23.80
C SER A 20 -27.85 -28.31 -22.58
N GLU A 21 -27.50 -29.19 -21.65
CA GLU A 21 -26.65 -28.84 -20.50
C GLU A 21 -25.21 -28.57 -20.96
N ILE A 22 -24.67 -29.38 -21.89
CA ILE A 22 -23.33 -29.16 -22.45
C ILE A 22 -23.24 -27.82 -23.19
N GLU A 23 -24.28 -27.40 -23.90
CA GLU A 23 -24.34 -26.09 -24.58
C GLU A 23 -24.45 -24.92 -23.59
N ALA A 24 -25.25 -25.06 -22.52
CA ALA A 24 -25.33 -24.07 -21.45
C ALA A 24 -23.99 -23.91 -20.71
N TYR A 25 -23.29 -25.01 -20.43
CA TYR A 25 -21.92 -24.99 -19.91
C TYR A 25 -20.94 -24.34 -20.90
N GLY A 26 -21.07 -24.60 -22.20
CA GLY A 26 -20.27 -23.97 -23.24
C GLY A 26 -20.41 -22.44 -23.25
N HIS A 27 -21.64 -21.94 -23.17
CA HIS A 27 -21.91 -20.50 -23.07
C HIS A 27 -21.39 -19.87 -21.76
N GLY A 28 -21.44 -20.61 -20.65
CA GLY A 28 -20.82 -20.19 -19.39
C GLY A 28 -19.30 -20.04 -19.53
N VAL A 29 -18.64 -21.02 -20.17
CA VAL A 29 -17.20 -20.99 -20.45
C VAL A 29 -16.83 -19.82 -21.37
N ASP A 30 -17.61 -19.55 -22.40
CA ASP A 30 -17.37 -18.44 -23.33
C ASP A 30 -17.49 -17.06 -22.66
N GLN A 31 -18.46 -16.89 -21.76
CA GLN A 31 -18.60 -15.66 -20.97
C GLN A 31 -17.43 -15.46 -20.02
N ILE A 32 -16.98 -16.53 -19.36
CA ILE A 32 -15.80 -16.50 -18.50
C ILE A 32 -14.56 -16.14 -19.32
N LEU A 33 -14.37 -16.74 -20.50
CA LEU A 33 -13.24 -16.48 -21.37
C LEU A 33 -13.20 -15.01 -21.84
N LYS A 34 -14.36 -14.43 -22.20
CA LYS A 34 -14.48 -13.00 -22.53
C LYS A 34 -14.08 -12.11 -21.37
N LYS A 35 -14.54 -12.41 -20.15
CA LYS A 35 -14.17 -11.64 -18.95
C LYS A 35 -12.69 -11.79 -18.59
N VAL A 36 -12.10 -12.96 -18.77
CA VAL A 36 -10.67 -13.19 -18.56
C VAL A 36 -9.83 -12.36 -19.55
N ASN A 37 -10.21 -12.34 -20.83
CA ASN A 37 -9.52 -11.53 -21.85
C ASN A 37 -9.63 -10.02 -21.55
N GLU A 38 -10.79 -9.56 -21.08
CA GLU A 38 -10.99 -8.16 -20.69
C GLU A 38 -10.13 -7.79 -19.47
N LEU A 39 -10.07 -8.66 -18.46
CA LEU A 39 -9.23 -8.45 -17.29
C LEU A 39 -7.74 -8.45 -17.64
N GLU A 40 -7.29 -9.33 -18.53
CA GLU A 40 -5.92 -9.33 -19.03
C GLU A 40 -5.56 -8.02 -19.73
N LYS A 41 -6.44 -7.50 -20.58
CA LYS A 41 -6.21 -6.21 -21.25
C LYS A 41 -6.01 -5.09 -20.23
N ARG A 42 -6.87 -5.03 -19.21
CA ARG A 42 -6.78 -4.04 -18.13
C ARG A 42 -5.50 -4.21 -17.29
N VAL A 43 -5.03 -5.45 -17.09
CA VAL A 43 -3.75 -5.72 -16.42
C VAL A 43 -2.57 -5.21 -17.27
N SER A 44 -2.59 -5.43 -18.59
CA SER A 44 -1.56 -4.90 -19.50
C SER A 44 -1.54 -3.37 -19.55
N GLU A 45 -2.70 -2.72 -19.49
CA GLU A 45 -2.80 -1.25 -19.42
C GLU A 45 -2.16 -0.70 -18.12
N VAL A 46 -2.43 -1.35 -16.97
CA VAL A 46 -1.80 -1.01 -15.68
C VAL A 46 -0.29 -1.21 -15.73
N GLU A 47 0.18 -2.32 -16.31
CA GLU A 47 1.61 -2.60 -16.47
C GLU A 47 2.32 -1.56 -17.34
N GLN A 48 1.71 -1.17 -18.46
CA GLN A 48 2.25 -0.12 -19.34
C GLN A 48 2.27 1.24 -18.66
N PHE A 49 1.21 1.62 -17.94
CA PHE A 49 1.16 2.88 -17.20
C PHE A 49 2.28 3.00 -16.17
N HIS A 50 2.55 1.94 -15.40
CA HIS A 50 3.64 1.92 -14.44
C HIS A 50 5.02 1.85 -15.11
N HIS A 51 5.14 1.19 -16.26
CA HIS A 51 6.37 1.18 -17.06
C HIS A 51 6.72 2.60 -17.57
N ASP A 52 5.73 3.31 -18.12
CA ASP A 52 5.90 4.67 -18.66
C ASP A 52 6.21 5.69 -17.56
N GLN A 53 5.60 5.56 -16.38
CA GLN A 53 5.97 6.37 -15.21
C GLN A 53 7.40 6.08 -14.73
N SER A 54 7.84 4.82 -14.75
CA SER A 54 9.22 4.46 -14.40
C SER A 54 10.25 4.98 -15.41
N ILE A 55 9.92 5.02 -16.71
CA ILE A 55 10.79 5.56 -17.76
C ILE A 55 10.96 7.09 -17.62
N LYS A 56 9.88 7.82 -17.27
CA LYS A 56 9.95 9.27 -16.99
C LYS A 56 10.82 9.63 -15.78
N GLN A 57 10.87 8.76 -14.77
CA GLN A 57 11.74 8.91 -13.59
C GLN A 57 13.21 8.58 -13.90
N LEU A 58 13.49 7.61 -14.79
CA LEU A 58 14.85 7.20 -15.17
C LEU A 58 15.58 8.20 -16.08
N SER A 59 14.87 9.07 -16.82
CA SER A 59 15.50 10.10 -17.65
C SER A 59 16.18 11.24 -16.85
N ILE A 60 16.03 11.27 -15.52
CA ILE A 60 16.68 12.26 -14.64
C ILE A 60 17.96 11.71 -13.98
N SER A 61 18.20 10.39 -14.02
CA SER A 61 19.41 9.80 -13.45
C SER A 61 19.95 8.66 -14.32
N LYS A 62 20.97 8.95 -15.13
CA LYS A 62 21.79 7.94 -15.82
C LYS A 62 22.59 7.12 -14.81
N GLY A 63 22.48 5.79 -14.88
CA GLY A 63 23.53 4.90 -14.35
C GLY A 63 23.14 3.48 -13.94
N SER A 64 23.26 2.55 -14.89
CA SER A 64 23.71 1.15 -14.75
C SER A 64 22.86 0.10 -13.99
N ALA A 65 22.46 -0.92 -14.76
CA ALA A 65 21.76 -2.13 -14.32
C ALA A 65 22.73 -3.32 -14.17
N ARG A 66 22.69 -4.05 -13.04
CA ARG A 66 22.86 -5.52 -12.97
C ARG A 66 22.68 -6.09 -11.55
N GLY A 67 21.80 -7.07 -11.34
CA GLY A 67 21.73 -7.89 -10.11
C GLY A 67 20.37 -7.85 -9.42
N LYS A 68 19.47 -8.77 -9.78
CA LYS A 68 18.11 -8.91 -9.23
C LYS A 68 18.11 -10.12 -8.28
N ASP A 69 18.30 -9.89 -6.98
CA ASP A 69 17.50 -10.51 -5.90
C ASP A 69 18.09 -10.26 -4.50
N GLU A 70 19.40 -10.05 -4.34
CA GLU A 70 19.97 -9.59 -3.05
C GLU A 70 19.83 -8.07 -2.83
N ARG A 71 19.52 -7.31 -3.89
CA ARG A 71 19.35 -5.84 -3.83
C ARG A 71 18.05 -5.37 -3.19
N GLN A 72 17.09 -6.25 -2.93
CA GLN A 72 15.76 -5.83 -2.46
C GLN A 72 15.71 -5.59 -0.94
N ILE A 73 16.43 -6.42 -0.16
CA ILE A 73 16.61 -6.19 1.28
C ILE A 73 17.47 -4.94 1.52
N SER A 74 18.45 -4.67 0.64
CA SER A 74 19.27 -3.46 0.73
C SER A 74 18.53 -2.19 0.31
N GLY A 75 17.59 -2.25 -0.65
CA GLY A 75 16.76 -1.12 -1.07
C GLY A 75 15.76 -0.65 0.00
N LEU A 76 15.06 -1.58 0.66
CA LEU A 76 14.12 -1.24 1.74
C LEU A 76 14.86 -0.73 2.98
N LYS A 77 16.00 -1.33 3.33
CA LYS A 77 16.88 -0.83 4.40
C LYS A 77 17.48 0.54 4.08
N LYS A 78 17.71 0.87 2.81
CA LYS A 78 18.19 2.18 2.38
C LYS A 78 17.11 3.25 2.54
N LEU A 79 15.88 3.00 2.07
CA LEU A 79 14.74 3.91 2.25
C LEU A 79 14.42 4.16 3.74
N GLN A 80 14.47 3.12 4.59
CA GLN A 80 14.28 3.29 6.04
C GLN A 80 15.40 4.11 6.70
N ARG A 81 16.65 3.90 6.28
CA ARG A 81 17.81 4.64 6.80
C ARG A 81 17.77 6.11 6.38
N ASP A 82 17.38 6.38 5.14
CA ASP A 82 17.23 7.72 4.60
C ASP A 82 16.04 8.45 5.27
N GLY A 83 14.94 7.75 5.55
CA GLY A 83 13.79 8.28 6.31
C GLY A 83 14.13 8.65 7.75
N CYS A 84 14.77 7.74 8.50
CA CYS A 84 15.21 8.00 9.87
C CYS A 84 16.20 9.18 9.94
N SER A 85 17.07 9.32 8.94
CA SER A 85 18.00 10.46 8.83
C SER A 85 17.26 11.79 8.62
N ARG A 86 16.23 11.81 7.75
CA ARG A 86 15.39 13.00 7.50
C ARG A 86 14.61 13.40 8.75
N GLU A 87 14.00 12.43 9.43
CA GLU A 87 13.26 12.65 10.68
C GLU A 87 14.17 13.20 11.80
N ALA A 88 15.38 12.65 11.94
CA ALA A 88 16.35 13.16 12.91
C ALA A 88 16.79 14.61 12.61
N ALA A 89 16.97 14.95 11.32
CA ALA A 89 17.28 16.32 10.91
C ALA A 89 16.11 17.28 11.20
N ALA A 90 14.88 16.88 10.90
CA ALA A 90 13.65 17.60 11.24
C ALA A 90 13.54 17.85 12.75
N ALA A 91 13.71 16.80 13.56
CA ALA A 91 13.68 16.90 15.01
C ALA A 91 14.74 17.89 15.53
N LYS A 92 15.96 17.85 14.98
CA LYS A 92 17.04 18.77 15.37
C LYS A 92 16.70 20.23 15.08
N ARG A 93 16.09 20.52 13.92
CA ARG A 93 15.69 21.89 13.53
C ARG A 93 14.54 22.39 14.41
N MET A 94 13.56 21.54 14.69
CA MET A 94 12.48 21.87 15.63
C MET A 94 13.03 22.13 17.05
N GLN A 95 13.96 21.31 17.53
CA GLN A 95 14.61 21.51 18.83
C GLN A 95 15.39 22.84 18.90
N GLN A 96 16.01 23.27 17.81
CA GLN A 96 16.65 24.59 17.75
C GLN A 96 15.64 25.74 17.88
N LEU A 97 14.43 25.60 17.30
CA LEU A 97 13.36 26.58 17.45
C LEU A 97 12.78 26.58 18.86
N ILE A 98 12.61 25.41 19.49
CA ILE A 98 12.20 25.26 20.89
C ILE A 98 13.22 25.91 21.83
N SER A 99 14.51 25.72 21.57
CA SER A 99 15.59 26.38 22.34
C SER A 99 15.55 27.91 22.20
N GLN A 100 15.35 28.43 20.98
CA GLN A 100 15.16 29.87 20.75
C GLN A 100 13.92 30.39 21.49
N PHE A 101 12.82 29.64 21.48
CA PHE A 101 11.62 29.98 22.24
C PHE A 101 11.88 30.00 23.75
N GLY A 102 12.71 29.10 24.26
CA GLY A 102 13.13 29.09 25.66
C GLY A 102 13.77 30.40 26.12
N VAL A 103 14.48 31.11 25.23
CA VAL A 103 15.01 32.47 25.52
C VAL A 103 13.88 33.48 25.68
N ILE A 104 12.86 33.43 24.81
CA ILE A 104 11.67 34.29 24.90
C ILE A 104 10.95 34.03 26.23
N LEU A 105 10.67 32.75 26.54
CA LEU A 105 9.99 32.37 27.77
C LEU A 105 10.77 32.83 29.01
N ARG A 106 12.10 32.71 29.00
CA ARG A 106 12.96 33.23 30.08
C ARG A 106 12.78 34.74 30.26
N GLN A 107 12.75 35.52 29.18
CA GLN A 107 12.56 36.97 29.26
C GLN A 107 11.17 37.35 29.81
N ILE A 108 10.14 36.58 29.48
CA ILE A 108 8.79 36.79 30.03
C ILE A 108 8.74 36.43 31.51
N THR A 109 9.29 35.28 31.90
CA THR A 109 9.29 34.79 33.29
C THR A 109 10.16 35.62 34.24
N GLN A 110 11.18 36.33 33.73
CA GLN A 110 12.00 37.25 34.52
C GLN A 110 11.38 38.64 34.70
N HIS A 111 10.24 38.92 34.05
CA HIS A 111 9.57 40.19 34.20
C HIS A 111 9.02 40.36 35.63
N LYS A 112 9.08 41.57 36.19
CA LYS A 112 8.59 41.87 37.55
C LYS A 112 7.12 41.54 37.82
N TRP A 113 6.32 41.36 36.78
CA TRP A 113 4.89 41.02 36.84
C TRP A 113 4.61 39.53 36.57
N ALA A 114 5.65 38.72 36.39
CA ALA A 114 5.49 37.31 36.04
C ALA A 114 5.17 36.43 37.24
N TRP A 115 5.44 36.89 38.47
CA TRP A 115 5.35 36.11 39.70
C TRP A 115 4.03 35.33 39.90
N PRO A 116 2.82 35.85 39.53
CA PRO A 116 1.58 35.09 39.72
C PRO A 116 1.46 33.87 38.80
N PHE A 117 2.23 33.85 37.71
CA PHE A 117 2.14 32.88 36.62
C PHE A 117 3.27 31.86 36.66
N LEU A 118 4.20 31.96 37.63
CA LEU A 118 5.38 31.10 37.70
C LEU A 118 5.08 29.69 38.17
N GLN A 119 4.00 29.50 38.93
CA GLN A 119 3.60 28.23 39.54
C GLN A 119 2.10 28.01 39.32
N PRO A 120 1.63 26.75 39.42
CA PRO A 120 0.20 26.46 39.39
C PRO A 120 -0.55 27.27 40.45
N VAL A 121 -1.77 27.72 40.13
CA VAL A 121 -2.63 28.45 41.08
C VAL A 121 -2.98 27.53 42.25
N ASP A 122 -2.59 27.93 43.46
CA ASP A 122 -2.97 27.22 44.69
C ASP A 122 -4.39 27.59 45.10
N VAL A 123 -5.36 26.92 44.48
CA VAL A 123 -6.79 27.16 44.70
C VAL A 123 -7.22 26.94 46.16
N LYS A 124 -6.52 26.08 46.91
CA LYS A 124 -6.86 25.79 48.31
C LYS A 124 -6.37 26.90 49.22
N ALA A 125 -5.10 27.29 49.08
CA ALA A 125 -4.52 28.37 49.88
C ALA A 125 -5.21 29.72 49.64
N LEU A 126 -5.68 29.95 48.41
CA LEU A 126 -6.37 31.18 48.01
C LEU A 126 -7.89 31.13 48.21
N GLY A 127 -8.47 30.00 48.66
CA GLY A 127 -9.92 29.87 48.88
C GLY A 127 -10.78 29.94 47.60
N LEU A 128 -10.22 29.59 46.44
CA LEU A 128 -10.86 29.71 45.14
C LEU A 128 -11.70 28.47 44.80
N HIS A 129 -12.87 28.34 45.44
CA HIS A 129 -13.73 27.15 45.34
C HIS A 129 -14.35 26.91 43.95
N ASP A 130 -14.41 27.94 43.10
CA ASP A 130 -14.99 27.91 41.77
C ASP A 130 -13.94 27.85 40.64
N TYR A 131 -12.64 27.92 40.96
CA TYR A 131 -11.58 28.06 39.95
C TYR A 131 -11.62 26.98 38.89
N HIS A 132 -11.73 25.71 39.30
CA HIS A 132 -11.80 24.57 38.36
C HIS A 132 -13.16 24.43 37.65
N LYS A 133 -14.18 25.20 38.05
CA LYS A 133 -15.45 25.29 37.32
C LYS A 133 -15.35 26.34 36.21
N VAL A 134 -14.60 27.42 36.44
CA VAL A 134 -14.41 28.52 35.49
C VAL A 134 -13.27 28.23 34.52
N ILE A 135 -12.17 27.64 35.00
CA ILE A 135 -10.94 27.35 34.25
C ILE A 135 -10.82 25.85 33.98
N GLU A 136 -11.04 25.48 32.72
CA GLU A 136 -11.05 24.08 32.26
C GLU A 136 -9.65 23.46 32.25
N LYS A 137 -8.65 24.20 31.74
CA LYS A 137 -7.27 23.73 31.63
C LYS A 137 -6.34 24.72 32.34
N PRO A 138 -6.06 24.54 33.64
CA PRO A 138 -5.05 25.32 34.35
C PRO A 138 -3.68 25.21 33.68
N MET A 139 -2.92 26.30 33.67
CA MET A 139 -1.57 26.34 33.10
C MET A 139 -0.73 27.42 33.77
N ASP A 140 0.58 27.20 33.82
CA ASP A 140 1.58 28.10 34.42
C ASP A 140 2.96 27.90 33.76
N PHE A 141 3.88 28.84 33.97
CA PHE A 141 5.22 28.77 33.37
C PHE A 141 6.11 27.67 33.92
N GLY A 142 5.88 27.22 35.16
CA GLY A 142 6.59 26.09 35.74
C GLY A 142 6.22 24.78 35.02
N THR A 143 4.93 24.57 34.79
CA THR A 143 4.41 23.43 34.02
C THR A 143 4.92 23.45 32.57
N ILE A 144 4.85 24.61 31.90
CA ILE A 144 5.38 24.77 30.54
C ILE A 144 6.87 24.42 30.48
N ARG A 145 7.68 24.94 31.42
CA ARG A 145 9.12 24.65 31.45
C ARG A 145 9.40 23.15 31.62
N LYS A 146 8.74 22.51 32.58
CA LYS A 146 8.89 21.06 32.81
C LYS A 146 8.57 20.27 31.54
N ARG A 147 7.52 20.66 30.83
CA ARG A 147 7.10 19.99 29.59
C ARG A 147 8.02 20.29 28.41
N MET A 148 8.69 21.45 28.37
CA MET A 148 9.75 21.72 27.39
C MET A 148 11.00 20.85 27.60
N GLU A 149 11.28 20.47 28.85
CA GLU A 149 12.47 19.70 29.24
C GLU A 149 12.19 18.19 29.40
N ALA A 150 10.94 17.77 29.18
CA ALA A 150 10.51 16.39 29.37
C ALA A 150 11.19 15.42 28.40
N THR A 151 11.50 14.22 28.89
CA THR A 151 12.10 13.12 28.11
C THR A 151 11.22 11.87 28.06
N ASP A 152 10.09 11.88 28.76
CA ASP A 152 9.15 10.76 28.95
C ASP A 152 8.06 10.68 27.87
N GLY A 153 8.24 11.38 26.75
CA GLY A 153 7.26 11.45 25.67
C GLY A 153 6.14 12.48 25.87
N THR A 154 6.09 13.18 27.01
CA THR A 154 5.15 14.29 27.24
C THR A 154 5.62 15.63 26.67
N ALA A 155 6.85 15.65 26.14
CA ALA A 155 7.49 16.82 25.56
C ALA A 155 6.65 17.47 24.47
N TYR A 156 6.79 18.79 24.34
CA TYR A 156 6.17 19.53 23.24
C TYR A 156 6.70 19.06 21.89
N LYS A 157 5.79 18.84 20.93
CA LYS A 157 6.16 18.38 19.58
C LYS A 157 6.67 19.51 18.71
N ASN A 158 6.14 20.71 18.92
CA ASN A 158 6.49 21.91 18.16
C ASN A 158 6.36 23.17 19.03
N VAL A 159 6.88 24.29 18.51
CA VAL A 159 6.86 25.58 19.22
C VAL A 159 5.44 26.15 19.34
N GLN A 160 4.53 25.86 18.41
CA GLN A 160 3.15 26.35 18.47
C GLN A 160 2.40 25.80 19.68
N GLU A 161 2.61 24.54 20.05
CA GLU A 161 2.03 23.96 21.27
C GLU A 161 2.47 24.73 22.52
N ILE A 162 3.75 25.13 22.58
CA ILE A 162 4.29 25.95 23.68
C ILE A 162 3.64 27.34 23.69
N CYS A 163 3.53 27.97 22.51
CA CYS A 163 2.87 29.27 22.37
C CYS A 163 1.41 29.23 22.82
N ALA A 164 0.70 28.16 22.46
CA ALA A 164 -0.68 27.96 22.87
C ALA A 164 -0.82 27.88 24.39
N ASP A 165 0.05 27.13 25.06
CA ASP A 165 0.04 27.03 26.52
C ASP A 165 0.46 28.36 27.19
N VAL A 166 1.44 29.10 26.65
CA VAL A 166 1.79 30.46 27.16
C VAL A 166 0.60 31.42 27.04
N ARG A 167 -0.09 31.43 25.89
CA ARG A 167 -1.31 32.24 25.71
C ARG A 167 -2.42 31.79 26.67
N LEU A 168 -2.52 30.49 26.94
CA LEU A 168 -3.50 29.92 27.86
C LEU A 168 -3.30 30.41 29.29
N VAL A 169 -2.06 30.51 29.77
CA VAL A 169 -1.74 31.11 31.09
C VAL A 169 -2.41 32.47 31.24
N PHE A 170 -2.19 33.36 30.28
CA PHE A 170 -2.73 34.72 30.34
C PHE A 170 -4.24 34.77 30.08
N LYS A 171 -4.76 33.96 29.16
CA LYS A 171 -6.20 33.88 28.89
C LYS A 171 -6.97 33.39 30.11
N ASN A 172 -6.46 32.38 30.82
CA ASN A 172 -7.07 31.89 32.06
C ASN A 172 -7.07 32.97 33.14
N ALA A 173 -5.95 33.66 33.32
CA ALA A 173 -5.84 34.75 34.28
C ALA A 173 -6.84 35.88 33.97
N MET A 174 -6.96 36.29 32.71
CA MET A 174 -7.91 37.32 32.30
C MET A 174 -9.37 36.85 32.34
N LYS A 175 -9.63 35.55 32.15
CA LYS A 175 -10.99 34.97 32.23
C LYS A 175 -11.47 34.90 33.68
N TYR A 176 -10.61 34.48 34.60
CA TYR A 176 -10.99 34.31 36.00
C TYR A 176 -11.07 35.63 36.76
N ASN A 177 -10.19 36.58 36.45
CA ASN A 177 -10.07 37.83 37.20
C ASN A 177 -10.72 39.01 36.46
N ASP A 178 -11.39 39.89 37.22
CA ASP A 178 -11.97 41.14 36.72
C ASP A 178 -10.94 42.01 36.00
N GLU A 179 -11.36 42.75 34.98
CA GLU A 179 -10.48 43.57 34.14
C GLU A 179 -9.69 44.63 34.92
N LYS A 180 -10.20 45.09 36.07
CA LYS A 180 -9.55 46.08 36.93
C LYS A 180 -8.60 45.45 37.95
N SER A 181 -8.64 44.13 38.10
CA SER A 181 -7.73 43.43 39.02
C SER A 181 -6.28 43.54 38.56
N GLU A 182 -5.36 43.60 39.52
CA GLU A 182 -3.93 43.66 39.21
C GLU A 182 -3.47 42.45 38.38
N ILE A 183 -3.97 41.25 38.67
CA ILE A 183 -3.63 40.02 37.95
C ILE A 183 -4.05 40.10 36.48
N HIS A 184 -5.26 40.62 36.19
CA HIS A 184 -5.72 40.80 34.82
C HIS A 184 -4.83 41.80 34.07
N VAL A 185 -4.51 42.94 34.67
CA VAL A 185 -3.65 43.96 34.06
C VAL A 185 -2.23 43.41 33.80
N MET A 186 -1.67 42.66 34.75
CA MET A 186 -0.38 41.99 34.61
C MET A 186 -0.40 40.98 33.45
N ALA A 187 -1.44 40.14 33.37
CA ALA A 187 -1.60 39.15 32.31
C ALA A 187 -1.69 39.81 30.93
N LYS A 188 -2.52 40.84 30.78
CA LYS A 188 -2.68 41.60 29.53
C LYS A 188 -1.36 42.24 29.08
N LYS A 189 -0.60 42.83 30.01
CA LYS A 189 0.70 43.45 29.70
C LYS A 189 1.73 42.42 29.26
N LEU A 190 1.82 41.29 29.97
CA LEU A 190 2.78 40.25 29.65
C LEU A 190 2.44 39.51 28.35
N LEU A 191 1.15 39.30 28.06
CA LEU A 191 0.72 38.77 26.77
C LEU A 191 1.18 39.67 25.63
N GLY A 192 1.00 40.99 25.74
CA GLY A 192 1.50 41.94 24.73
C GLY A 192 3.02 41.85 24.52
N LYS A 193 3.79 41.78 25.61
CA LYS A 193 5.26 41.59 25.54
C LYS A 193 5.65 40.24 24.94
N PHE A 194 4.87 39.20 25.21
CA PHE A 194 5.09 37.88 24.63
C PHE A 194 4.89 37.92 23.12
N GLU A 195 3.78 38.48 22.63
CA GLU A 195 3.51 38.56 21.18
C GLU A 195 4.57 39.40 20.45
N GLU A 196 5.02 40.51 21.05
CA GLU A 196 6.13 41.33 20.51
C GLU A 196 7.41 40.51 20.32
N LYS A 197 7.77 39.68 21.31
CA LYS A 197 8.96 38.83 21.25
C LYS A 197 8.79 37.60 20.39
N TRP A 198 7.55 37.13 20.23
CA TRP A 198 7.20 36.00 19.38
C TRP A 198 7.27 36.36 17.89
N LEU A 199 6.92 37.60 17.55
CA LEU A 199 6.83 38.09 16.17
C LEU A 199 8.05 37.74 15.28
N PRO A 200 9.32 37.88 15.72
CA PRO A 200 10.49 37.55 14.90
C PRO A 200 10.74 36.04 14.76
N LEU A 201 10.25 35.21 15.69
CA LEU A 201 10.41 33.76 15.67
C LEU A 201 9.27 33.07 14.90
N HIS A 202 8.06 33.65 14.92
CA HIS A 202 6.87 33.16 14.23
C HIS A 202 7.12 32.74 12.77
N PRO A 203 7.72 33.57 11.88
CA PRO A 203 7.92 33.18 10.48
C PRO A 203 8.85 31.98 10.34
N LYS A 204 9.86 31.83 11.21
CA LYS A 204 10.78 30.68 11.17
C LYS A 204 10.08 29.39 11.56
N VAL A 205 9.17 29.46 12.53
CA VAL A 205 8.36 28.32 12.95
C VAL A 205 7.38 27.92 11.84
N ALA A 206 6.71 28.89 11.23
CA ALA A 206 5.79 28.63 10.11
C ALA A 206 6.51 28.03 8.89
N GLU A 207 7.73 28.49 8.59
CA GLU A 207 8.55 27.92 7.52
C GLU A 207 8.96 26.47 7.83
N GLU A 208 9.34 26.16 9.07
CA GLU A 208 9.64 24.79 9.48
C GLU A 208 8.43 23.88 9.34
N GLU A 209 7.25 24.31 9.81
CA GLU A 209 6.00 23.55 9.71
C GLU A 209 5.65 23.23 8.26
N LYS A 210 5.74 24.22 7.37
CA LYS A 210 5.54 24.03 5.94
C LYS A 210 6.54 23.03 5.36
N ARG A 211 7.80 23.07 5.78
CA ARG A 211 8.79 22.11 5.29
C ARG A 211 8.48 20.70 5.79
N LEU A 212 8.05 20.53 7.04
CA LEU A 212 7.65 19.22 7.56
C LEU A 212 6.47 18.64 6.79
N GLU A 213 5.46 19.47 6.48
CA GLU A 213 4.33 19.06 5.64
C GLU A 213 4.78 18.60 4.25
N GLN A 214 5.73 19.30 3.64
CA GLN A 214 6.30 18.92 2.34
C GLN A 214 7.10 17.61 2.42
N GLU A 215 7.98 17.49 3.43
CA GLU A 215 8.77 16.27 3.65
C GLU A 215 7.86 15.05 3.93
N GLU A 216 6.76 15.24 4.67
CA GLU A 216 5.76 14.20 4.93
C GLU A 216 4.99 13.84 3.66
N ALA A 217 4.55 14.82 2.88
CA ALA A 217 3.84 14.57 1.61
C ALA A 217 4.73 13.81 0.60
N GLU A 218 6.01 14.18 0.52
CA GLU A 218 7.00 13.44 -0.29
C GLU A 218 7.16 12.00 0.21
N ALA A 219 7.30 11.79 1.52
CA ALA A 219 7.42 10.45 2.09
C ALA A 219 6.16 9.60 1.85
N GLN A 220 4.97 10.19 1.93
CA GLN A 220 3.71 9.52 1.61
C GLN A 220 3.65 9.13 0.13
N LEU A 221 4.11 10.00 -0.77
CA LEU A 221 4.19 9.72 -2.19
C LEU A 221 5.17 8.58 -2.49
N ASP A 222 6.34 8.56 -1.86
CA ASP A 222 7.32 7.48 -1.98
C ASP A 222 6.75 6.14 -1.50
N ILE A 223 6.02 6.15 -0.37
CA ILE A 223 5.31 4.97 0.14
C ILE A 223 4.28 4.48 -0.88
N GLN A 224 3.53 5.38 -1.51
CA GLN A 224 2.54 5.02 -2.52
C GLN A 224 3.19 4.43 -3.76
N LEU A 225 4.25 5.05 -4.27
CA LEU A 225 5.03 4.53 -5.41
C LEU A 225 5.59 3.13 -5.12
N ALA A 226 6.07 2.89 -3.89
CA ALA A 226 6.56 1.57 -3.49
C ALA A 226 5.45 0.51 -3.47
N LYS A 227 4.26 0.87 -2.96
CA LYS A 227 3.07 0.00 -2.99
C LYS A 227 2.65 -0.30 -4.43
N ASP A 228 2.60 0.70 -5.28
CA ASP A 228 2.21 0.56 -6.68
C ASP A 228 3.21 -0.32 -7.45
N ALA A 229 4.51 -0.16 -7.20
CA ALA A 229 5.54 -1.03 -7.77
C ALA A 229 5.42 -2.48 -7.31
N ALA A 230 5.00 -2.72 -6.06
CA ALA A 230 4.73 -4.07 -5.54
C ALA A 230 3.48 -4.67 -6.20
N ASN A 231 2.41 -3.87 -6.34
CA ASN A 231 1.17 -4.27 -7.03
C ASN A 231 1.45 -4.65 -8.48
N ALA A 232 2.24 -3.86 -9.21
CA ALA A 232 2.63 -4.16 -10.60
C ALA A 232 3.50 -5.43 -10.73
N ARG A 233 4.26 -5.83 -9.69
CA ARG A 233 4.97 -7.12 -9.68
C ARG A 233 4.01 -8.28 -9.49
N MET A 234 3.05 -8.13 -8.58
CA MET A 234 2.03 -9.14 -8.33
C MET A 234 1.15 -9.34 -9.57
N ALA A 235 0.74 -8.24 -10.22
CA ALA A 235 -0.04 -8.26 -11.47
C ALA A 235 0.68 -9.07 -12.56
N ARG A 236 1.98 -8.84 -12.77
CA ARG A 236 2.80 -9.62 -13.71
C ARG A 236 2.86 -11.10 -13.37
N LYS A 237 2.98 -11.45 -12.09
CA LYS A 237 3.01 -12.86 -11.67
C LYS A 237 1.68 -13.54 -12.00
N ILE A 238 0.57 -12.89 -11.67
CA ILE A 238 -0.78 -13.39 -11.99
C ILE A 238 -0.96 -13.51 -13.51
N SER A 239 -0.55 -12.51 -14.28
CA SER A 239 -0.61 -12.53 -15.75
C SER A 239 0.15 -13.73 -16.35
N ASN A 240 1.36 -14.00 -15.86
CA ASN A 240 2.14 -15.18 -16.26
C ASN A 240 1.43 -16.50 -15.92
N GLU A 241 0.83 -16.62 -14.73
CA GLU A 241 0.06 -17.80 -14.34
C GLU A 241 -1.13 -18.02 -15.28
N ILE A 242 -1.89 -16.98 -15.60
CA ILE A 242 -3.02 -17.06 -16.55
C ILE A 242 -2.53 -17.52 -17.93
N CYS A 243 -1.40 -17.00 -18.41
CA CYS A 243 -0.81 -17.41 -19.69
C CYS A 243 -0.47 -18.91 -19.73
N ILE A 244 0.09 -19.45 -18.64
CA ILE A 244 0.38 -20.89 -18.50
C ILE A 244 -0.91 -21.70 -18.56
N TRP A 245 -1.94 -21.30 -17.82
CA TRP A 245 -3.23 -22.00 -17.81
C TRP A 245 -3.94 -21.97 -19.16
N LYS A 246 -3.91 -20.83 -19.86
CA LYS A 246 -4.46 -20.71 -21.22
C LYS A 246 -3.78 -21.66 -22.20
N SER A 247 -2.46 -21.71 -22.18
CA SER A 247 -1.68 -22.60 -23.03
C SER A 247 -2.01 -24.07 -22.75
N SER A 248 -2.14 -24.42 -21.48
CA SER A 248 -2.48 -25.79 -21.04
C SER A 248 -3.90 -26.19 -21.45
N GLY A 249 -4.87 -25.29 -21.29
CA GLY A 249 -6.24 -25.49 -21.75
C GLY A 249 -6.34 -25.66 -23.27
N GLN A 250 -5.56 -24.88 -24.03
CA GLN A 250 -5.54 -24.99 -25.49
C GLN A 250 -4.96 -26.32 -25.98
N LEU A 251 -3.92 -26.84 -25.32
CA LEU A 251 -3.37 -28.17 -25.60
C LEU A 251 -4.39 -29.28 -25.31
N LEU A 252 -5.12 -29.19 -24.20
CA LEU A 252 -6.19 -30.13 -23.86
C LEU A 252 -7.34 -30.08 -24.87
N PHE A 253 -7.71 -28.89 -25.34
CA PHE A 253 -8.74 -28.74 -26.37
C PHE A 253 -8.32 -29.40 -27.70
N GLN A 254 -7.07 -29.22 -28.13
CA GLN A 254 -6.54 -29.86 -29.34
C GLN A 254 -6.49 -31.39 -29.23
N SER A 255 -6.10 -31.94 -28.08
CA SER A 255 -6.04 -33.39 -27.87
C SER A 255 -7.43 -34.03 -27.78
N ALA A 256 -8.39 -33.34 -27.16
CA ALA A 256 -9.80 -33.75 -27.14
C ALA A 256 -10.44 -33.69 -28.54
N GLY A 257 -10.10 -32.68 -29.34
CA GLY A 257 -10.51 -32.58 -30.75
C GLY A 257 -9.98 -33.74 -31.59
N LYS A 258 -8.69 -34.10 -31.45
CA LYS A 258 -8.09 -35.27 -32.10
C LYS A 258 -8.73 -36.59 -31.64
N SER A 259 -9.08 -36.72 -30.36
CA SER A 259 -9.78 -37.91 -29.85
C SER A 259 -11.23 -38.01 -30.34
N ARG A 260 -11.94 -36.89 -30.53
CA ARG A 260 -13.26 -36.87 -31.18
C ARG A 260 -13.18 -37.18 -32.67
N GLN A 261 -12.15 -36.69 -33.36
CA GLN A 261 -11.86 -37.03 -34.77
C GLN A 261 -11.59 -38.52 -34.94
N MET A 262 -10.73 -39.10 -34.08
CA MET A 262 -10.45 -40.54 -34.04
C MET A 262 -11.70 -41.39 -33.72
N LYS A 263 -12.62 -40.89 -32.88
CA LYS A 263 -13.92 -41.56 -32.63
C LYS A 263 -14.91 -41.41 -33.79
N LYS A 264 -14.91 -40.28 -34.51
CA LYS A 264 -15.70 -40.08 -35.74
C LYS A 264 -15.20 -40.97 -36.88
N GLU A 265 -13.89 -41.05 -37.09
CA GLU A 265 -13.26 -41.93 -38.10
C GLU A 265 -13.47 -43.42 -37.79
N ARG A 266 -13.53 -43.79 -36.50
CA ARG A 266 -13.87 -45.15 -36.06
C ARG A 266 -15.36 -45.51 -36.22
N LEU A 267 -16.25 -44.51 -36.27
CA LEU A 267 -17.70 -44.67 -36.51
C LEU A 267 -18.09 -44.54 -37.99
N GLN A 268 -17.12 -44.26 -38.89
CA GLN A 268 -17.35 -44.06 -40.33
C GLN A 268 -16.88 -45.25 -41.20
N TRP A 269 -16.67 -46.44 -40.62
CA TRP A 269 -16.51 -47.69 -41.37
C TRP A 269 -17.84 -48.46 -41.47
N PRO A 270 -18.51 -48.49 -42.64
CA PRO A 270 -19.50 -49.51 -42.93
C PRO A 270 -18.83 -50.70 -43.64
N LEU A 271 -19.06 -51.89 -43.09
CA LEU A 271 -19.40 -53.12 -43.83
C LEU A 271 -18.89 -53.22 -45.28
N ILE A 272 -17.71 -53.81 -45.52
CA ILE A 272 -17.41 -54.44 -46.82
C ILE A 272 -16.81 -55.84 -46.62
N ASN A 273 -17.73 -56.81 -46.74
CA ASN A 273 -17.64 -58.17 -47.27
C ASN A 273 -16.69 -59.22 -46.69
N CYS A 274 -17.29 -60.07 -45.83
CA CYS A 274 -17.13 -61.52 -45.95
C CYS A 274 -17.76 -62.00 -47.26
N GLN A 275 -17.04 -62.68 -48.16
CA GLN A 275 -17.57 -63.86 -48.86
C GLN A 275 -16.56 -64.61 -49.78
N TRP A 276 -16.57 -65.95 -49.63
CA TRP A 276 -15.99 -67.02 -50.49
C TRP A 276 -14.47 -67.20 -50.45
N ARG A 277 -13.87 -68.39 -50.56
CA ARG A 277 -14.20 -69.83 -50.41
C ARG A 277 -12.86 -70.54 -50.72
N MET A 278 -12.57 -71.59 -49.95
CA MET A 278 -11.65 -72.74 -50.19
C MET A 278 -10.65 -72.73 -51.36
N SER A 279 -9.41 -73.15 -51.05
CA SER A 279 -8.76 -74.36 -51.59
C SER A 279 -7.31 -74.19 -52.11
N THR A 280 -6.41 -74.98 -51.52
CA THR A 280 -5.25 -75.69 -52.11
C THR A 280 -4.19 -74.94 -52.94
N ARG A 281 -3.03 -74.65 -52.31
CA ARG A 281 -1.63 -75.12 -52.62
C ARG A 281 -1.05 -74.92 -54.08
N PRO A 282 0.29 -75.00 -54.31
CA PRO A 282 1.47 -74.26 -53.79
C PRO A 282 2.53 -73.89 -54.90
N TRP A 283 3.71 -73.35 -54.52
CA TRP A 283 4.98 -73.16 -55.30
C TRP A 283 5.04 -71.91 -56.22
N ARG A 284 6.14 -71.17 -56.46
CA ARG A 284 7.60 -71.44 -56.45
C ARG A 284 8.40 -70.12 -56.71
N LEU A 285 9.68 -70.10 -56.29
CA LEU A 285 10.89 -69.43 -56.86
C LEU A 285 11.19 -67.91 -56.70
N LEU A 286 12.28 -67.63 -55.96
CA LEU A 286 13.32 -66.60 -56.22
C LEU A 286 14.23 -67.05 -57.41
N PRO A 287 15.30 -66.35 -57.90
CA PRO A 287 15.97 -65.06 -57.52
C PRO A 287 16.51 -64.20 -58.73
N SER A 288 17.41 -63.25 -58.44
CA SER A 288 18.47 -62.62 -59.28
C SER A 288 18.11 -61.25 -59.92
N MET A 289 19.01 -60.30 -60.21
CA MET A 289 20.44 -60.09 -59.94
C MET A 289 20.79 -58.61 -60.21
N ILE A 290 21.90 -58.19 -59.62
CA ILE A 290 22.68 -56.95 -59.74
C ILE A 290 22.82 -56.38 -61.18
N GLN A 291 22.74 -55.05 -61.34
CA GLN A 291 23.76 -54.30 -62.11
C GLN A 291 23.80 -52.80 -61.81
N ALA A 292 25.01 -52.34 -61.54
CA ALA A 292 25.43 -50.94 -61.44
C ALA A 292 25.57 -50.31 -62.83
N SER A 293 25.45 -48.99 -62.94
CA SER A 293 26.44 -48.12 -63.62
C SER A 293 25.99 -46.65 -63.60
N ASN A 294 26.98 -45.81 -63.78
CA ASN A 294 27.14 -44.44 -63.36
C ASN A 294 27.44 -43.60 -64.61
N GLN A 295 26.66 -42.56 -64.94
CA GLN A 295 27.07 -41.36 -65.72
C GLN A 295 25.83 -40.45 -65.89
N ARG A 296 25.79 -39.22 -65.36
CA ARG A 296 26.43 -37.95 -65.76
C ARG A 296 25.72 -37.25 -66.95
N VAL A 297 25.64 -35.91 -66.86
CA VAL A 297 25.20 -34.90 -67.87
C VAL A 297 23.69 -34.61 -67.78
N ILE A 298 23.18 -33.41 -67.44
CA ILE A 298 23.63 -32.00 -67.51
C ILE A 298 23.34 -31.31 -66.17
#